data_AF-A0A815C3V0-F1
#
_entry.id   AF-A0A815C3V0-F1
#
_cell.length_a   1.000
_cell.length_b   1.000
_cell.length_c   1.000
_cell.angle_alpha   90.00
_cell.angle_beta   90.00
_cell.angle_gamma   90.00
#
_symmetry.space_group_name_H-M   'P 1'
#
loop_
_entity.id
_entity.type
_entity.pdbx_description
1 polymer ?
#
loop_
_entity_poly.entity_id
_entity_poly.type
_entity_poly.pdbx_seq_one_letter_code
_entity_poly.pdbx_strand_id
1 'polypeptide(L)'
;MKTPIVQKHTQVAREVGMELSTAVRERWGEEFMKYHFESLKTNILVRLAENPIKIVRAVQHAVTSKSPCIRYRPGWQSKFVYFRLSIVPACLTDFYYAKTRSLPVLPAGVTKQLKP
;
A
#
# COMPACT_ATOMS: atom_id res chain seq x y z
N MET A 1 5.90 -18.29 -5.62
CA MET A 1 4.75 -17.85 -6.43
C MET A 1 4.25 -16.52 -5.90
N LYS A 2 4.05 -15.51 -6.75
CA LYS A 2 3.40 -14.23 -6.41
C LYS A 2 2.03 -14.18 -7.09
N THR A 3 1.07 -13.44 -6.54
CA THR A 3 -0.25 -13.30 -7.17
C THR A 3 -0.16 -12.39 -8.40
N PRO A 4 -1.06 -12.53 -9.40
CA PRO A 4 -1.12 -11.63 -10.54
C PRO A 4 -1.28 -10.16 -10.13
N ILE A 5 -1.98 -9.89 -9.04
CA ILE A 5 -2.14 -8.54 -8.46
C ILE A 5 -0.77 -7.94 -8.13
N VAL A 6 0.09 -8.69 -7.43
CA VAL A 6 1.45 -8.22 -7.07
C VAL A 6 2.34 -8.11 -8.30
N GLN A 7 2.19 -8.98 -9.30
CA GLN A 7 3.01 -8.92 -10.51
C GLN A 7 2.64 -7.75 -11.42
N LYS A 8 1.35 -7.47 -11.58
CA LYS A 8 0.83 -6.46 -12.51
C LYS A 8 0.53 -5.10 -11.87
N HIS A 9 0.78 -4.92 -10.58
CA HIS A 9 0.41 -3.71 -9.84
C HIS A 9 0.87 -2.39 -10.49
N THR A 10 2.07 -2.35 -11.08
CA THR A 10 2.60 -1.16 -11.77
C THR A 10 1.93 -0.89 -13.10
N GLN A 11 1.60 -1.94 -13.84
CA GLN A 11 0.88 -1.83 -15.11
C GLN A 11 -0.55 -1.33 -14.86
N VAL A 12 -1.26 -1.97 -13.93
CA VAL A 12 -2.62 -1.58 -13.55
C VAL A 12 -2.67 -0.13 -13.06
N ALA A 13 -1.68 0.30 -12.25
CA ALA A 13 -1.60 1.68 -11.80
C ALA A 13 -1.48 2.68 -12.96
N ARG A 14 -0.73 2.33 -14.02
CA ARG A 14 -0.58 3.18 -15.21
C ARG A 14 -1.83 3.20 -16.08
N GLU A 15 -2.48 2.07 -16.26
CA GLU A 15 -3.74 1.95 -17.01
C GLU A 15 -4.84 2.80 -16.35
N VAL A 16 -5.03 2.64 -15.04
CA VAL A 16 -5.92 3.50 -14.25
C VAL A 16 -5.49 4.98 -14.36
N GLY A 17 -4.17 5.22 -14.35
CA GLY A 17 -3.54 6.51 -14.65
C GLY A 17 -4.07 7.20 -15.92
N MET A 18 -4.19 6.42 -17.00
CA MET A 18 -4.60 6.88 -18.33
C MET A 18 -6.12 7.05 -18.43
N GLU A 19 -6.89 6.22 -17.73
CA GLU A 19 -8.37 6.27 -17.72
C GLU A 19 -8.94 7.40 -16.85
N LEU A 20 -8.13 8.01 -15.98
CA LEU A 20 -8.57 9.15 -15.15
C LEU A 20 -9.04 10.34 -15.99
N SER A 21 -10.12 10.98 -15.55
CA SER A 21 -10.62 12.21 -16.14
C SER A 21 -9.59 13.34 -16.05
N THR A 22 -9.66 14.28 -17.00
CA THR A 22 -8.75 15.44 -17.08
C THR A 22 -8.74 16.25 -15.79
N ALA A 23 -9.91 16.51 -15.20
CA ALA A 23 -10.03 17.23 -13.94
C ALA A 23 -9.27 16.55 -12.77
N VAL A 24 -9.27 15.22 -12.71
CA VAL A 24 -8.53 14.49 -11.66
C VAL A 24 -7.04 14.55 -11.94
N ARG A 25 -6.62 14.36 -13.21
CA ARG A 25 -5.22 14.44 -13.60
C ARG A 25 -4.61 15.81 -13.31
N GLU A 26 -5.33 16.89 -13.60
CA GLU A 26 -4.92 18.26 -13.27
C GLU A 26 -4.86 18.53 -11.76
N ARG A 27 -5.79 17.96 -10.99
CA ARG A 27 -5.81 18.10 -9.53
C ARG A 27 -4.60 17.43 -8.88
N TRP A 28 -4.20 16.26 -9.35
CA TRP A 28 -3.02 15.56 -8.80
C TRP A 28 -1.71 16.08 -9.39
N GLY A 29 -1.72 16.46 -10.67
CA GLY A 29 -0.54 16.88 -11.42
C GLY A 29 0.23 15.70 -12.00
N GLU A 30 0.73 15.86 -13.23
CA GLU A 30 1.45 14.80 -13.94
C GLU A 30 2.76 14.40 -13.24
N GLU A 31 3.47 15.38 -12.68
CA GLU A 31 4.73 15.16 -11.98
C GLU A 31 4.53 14.27 -10.74
N PHE A 32 3.48 14.54 -9.95
CA PHE A 32 3.11 13.74 -8.79
C PHE A 32 2.75 12.31 -9.20
N MET A 33 1.93 12.16 -10.23
CA MET A 33 1.52 10.84 -10.73
C MET A 33 2.70 10.02 -11.23
N LYS A 34 3.61 10.65 -12.01
CA LYS A 34 4.83 10.01 -12.51
C LYS A 34 5.72 9.54 -11.35
N TYR A 35 5.95 10.42 -10.36
CA TYR A 35 6.70 10.07 -9.15
C TYR A 35 6.06 8.88 -8.42
N HIS A 36 4.74 8.91 -8.24
CA HIS A 36 4.01 7.85 -7.56
C HIS A 36 4.14 6.50 -8.28
N PHE A 37 3.99 6.46 -9.60
CA PHE A 37 4.14 5.23 -10.39
C PHE A 37 5.55 4.66 -10.35
N GLU A 38 6.58 5.50 -10.34
CA GLU A 38 7.97 5.04 -10.16
C GLU A 38 8.21 4.53 -8.73
N SER A 39 7.65 5.20 -7.72
CA SER A 39 7.75 4.75 -6.33
C SER A 39 7.06 3.42 -6.07
N LEU A 40 6.00 3.07 -6.82
CA LEU A 40 5.36 1.76 -6.72
C LEU A 40 6.31 0.62 -7.11
N LYS A 41 7.17 0.82 -8.13
CA LYS A 41 8.15 -0.20 -8.56
C LYS A 41 9.19 -0.51 -7.48
N THR A 42 9.59 0.51 -6.71
CA THR A 42 10.64 0.39 -5.69
C THR A 42 10.10 -0.02 -4.33
N ASN A 43 8.77 -0.16 -4.18
CA ASN A 43 8.13 -0.47 -2.91
C ASN A 43 8.61 -1.81 -2.34
N ILE A 44 9.33 -1.75 -1.21
CA ILE A 44 9.93 -2.90 -0.56
C ILE A 44 8.90 -3.94 -0.12
N LEU A 45 7.70 -3.51 0.30
CA LEU A 45 6.66 -4.41 0.81
C LEU A 45 6.09 -5.27 -0.32
N VAL A 46 5.95 -4.69 -1.52
CA VAL A 46 5.51 -5.42 -2.72
C VAL A 46 6.61 -6.36 -3.22
N ARG A 47 7.87 -5.92 -3.16
CA ARG A 47 9.03 -6.76 -3.52
C ARG A 47 9.17 -7.97 -2.60
N LEU A 48 9.00 -7.77 -1.30
CA LEU A 48 9.07 -8.80 -0.26
C LEU A 48 7.74 -9.55 -0.01
N ALA A 49 6.77 -9.40 -0.92
CA ALA A 49 5.51 -10.13 -0.84
C ALA A 49 5.75 -11.65 -0.83
N GLU A 50 5.16 -12.31 0.16
CA GLU A 50 5.33 -13.74 0.39
C GLU A 50 4.42 -14.60 -0.49
N ASN A 51 4.64 -15.91 -0.43
CA ASN A 51 3.81 -16.88 -1.13
C ASN A 51 2.36 -16.85 -0.58
N PRO A 52 1.34 -16.63 -1.43
CA PRO A 52 -0.07 -16.58 -1.02
C PRO A 52 -0.58 -17.89 -0.39
N ILE A 53 0.12 -19.02 -0.55
CA ILE A 53 -0.20 -20.28 0.13
C ILE A 53 -0.30 -20.09 1.65
N LYS A 54 0.45 -19.15 2.25
CA LYS A 54 0.34 -18.85 3.69
C LYS A 54 -1.06 -18.39 4.08
N ILE A 55 -1.74 -17.65 3.20
CA ILE A 55 -3.12 -17.20 3.38
C ILE A 55 -4.06 -18.40 3.25
N VAL A 56 -3.89 -19.23 2.22
CA VAL A 56 -4.71 -20.43 2.01
C VAL A 56 -4.65 -21.36 3.22
N ARG A 57 -3.45 -21.61 3.76
CA ARG A 57 -3.28 -22.43 4.97
C ARG A 57 -3.96 -21.83 6.20
N ALA A 58 -3.90 -20.49 6.35
CA ALA A 58 -4.58 -19.82 7.46
C ALA A 58 -6.10 -19.95 7.34
N VAL A 59 -6.66 -19.80 6.14
CA VAL A 59 -8.09 -20.01 5.87
C VAL A 59 -8.48 -21.47 6.09
N GLN A 60 -7.67 -22.41 5.58
CA GLN A 60 -7.89 -23.85 5.79
C GLN A 60 -7.93 -24.17 7.29
N HIS A 61 -6.98 -23.67 8.07
CA HIS A 61 -6.96 -23.86 9.51
C HIS A 61 -8.18 -23.24 10.19
N ALA A 62 -8.62 -22.06 9.77
CA ALA A 62 -9.81 -21.41 10.32
C ALA A 62 -11.08 -22.25 10.13
N VAL A 63 -11.25 -22.87 8.96
CA VAL A 63 -12.43 -23.67 8.63
C VAL A 63 -12.39 -25.07 9.27
N THR A 64 -11.21 -25.66 9.47
CA THR A 64 -11.08 -27.02 10.01
C THR A 64 -10.88 -27.07 11.53
N SER A 65 -10.51 -25.95 12.17
CA SER A 65 -10.23 -25.94 13.60
C SER A 65 -11.51 -26.03 14.45
N LYS A 66 -11.46 -26.83 15.52
CA LYS A 66 -12.52 -26.90 16.54
C LYS A 66 -12.73 -25.58 17.29
N SER A 67 -11.66 -24.79 17.43
CA SER A 67 -11.67 -23.49 18.12
C SER A 67 -10.90 -22.45 17.27
N PRO A 68 -11.56 -21.79 16.30
CA PRO A 68 -10.89 -20.84 15.42
C PRO A 68 -10.47 -19.56 16.14
N CYS A 69 -9.39 -18.95 15.64
CA CYS A 69 -8.95 -17.64 16.10
C CYS A 69 -9.76 -16.52 15.45
N ILE A 70 -10.12 -15.48 16.20
CA ILE A 70 -10.80 -14.29 15.64
C ILE A 70 -9.91 -13.55 14.63
N ARG A 71 -8.57 -13.63 14.78
CA ARG A 71 -7.61 -12.94 13.90
C ARG A 71 -6.42 -13.82 13.52
N TYR A 72 -6.37 -14.22 12.25
CA TYR A 72 -5.22 -14.87 11.63
C TYR A 72 -4.24 -13.85 11.04
N ARG A 73 -2.94 -14.10 11.18
CA ARG A 73 -1.87 -13.22 10.68
C ARG A 73 -0.92 -14.00 9.77
N PRO A 74 -1.33 -14.32 8.54
CA PRO A 74 -0.48 -15.04 7.61
C PRO A 74 0.68 -14.16 7.16
N GLY A 75 1.90 -14.65 7.33
CA GLY A 75 3.11 -14.00 6.84
C GLY A 75 3.78 -13.04 7.83
N TRP A 76 5.05 -12.73 7.55
CA TRP A 76 5.90 -11.90 8.41
C TRP A 76 5.47 -10.43 8.39
N GLN A 77 5.03 -9.92 7.24
CA GLN A 77 4.56 -8.53 7.11
C GLN A 77 3.34 -8.27 8.01
N SER A 78 2.39 -9.22 8.06
CA SER A 78 1.22 -9.12 8.94
C SER A 78 1.63 -9.16 10.41
N LYS A 79 2.49 -10.10 10.80
CA LYS A 79 2.88 -10.31 12.21
C LYS A 79 3.77 -9.21 12.77
N PHE A 80 4.75 -8.74 12.01
CA PHE A 80 5.78 -7.82 12.50
C PHE A 80 5.58 -6.37 12.09
N VAL A 81 5.01 -6.10 10.92
CA VAL A 81 4.82 -4.72 10.43
C VAL A 81 3.44 -4.23 10.81
N TYR A 82 2.41 -4.80 10.18
CA TYR A 82 1.04 -4.26 10.31
C TYR A 82 0.45 -4.45 11.70
N PHE A 83 0.65 -5.61 12.33
CA PHE A 83 0.12 -5.83 13.66
C PHE A 83 0.77 -4.93 14.72
N ARG A 84 2.08 -4.73 14.63
CA ARG A 84 2.78 -3.79 15.53
C ARG A 84 2.26 -2.38 15.33
N LEU A 85 2.18 -1.92 14.09
CA LEU A 85 1.64 -0.58 13.76
C LEU A 85 0.19 -0.41 14.26
N SER A 86 -0.63 -1.46 14.24
CA SER A 86 -2.02 -1.38 14.72
C SER A 86 -2.16 -1.26 16.24
N ILE A 87 -1.15 -1.66 17.01
CA ILE A 87 -1.17 -1.59 18.48
C ILE A 87 -0.52 -0.30 18.98
N VAL A 88 0.44 0.24 18.21
CA VAL A 88 1.16 1.47 18.57
C VAL A 88 0.19 2.67 18.57
N PRO A 89 0.31 3.61 19.53
CA PRO A 89 -0.48 4.84 19.55
C PRO A 89 -0.47 5.60 18.22
N ALA A 90 -1.63 6.18 17.86
CA ALA A 90 -1.80 6.88 16.59
C ALA A 90 -0.74 7.98 16.38
N CYS A 91 -0.40 8.75 17.42
CA CYS A 91 0.59 9.82 17.34
C CYS A 91 1.98 9.36 16.89
N LEU A 92 2.43 8.18 17.36
CA LEU A 92 3.72 7.61 16.99
C LEU A 92 3.69 7.08 15.56
N THR A 93 2.57 6.46 15.19
CA THR A 93 2.34 5.95 13.83
C THR A 93 2.30 7.09 12.81
N ASP A 94 1.62 8.19 13.13
CA ASP A 94 1.55 9.38 12.28
C ASP A 94 2.93 10.04 12.14
N PHE A 95 3.68 10.17 13.24
CA PHE A 95 5.05 10.69 13.21
C PHE A 95 5.97 9.81 12.35
N TYR A 96 5.86 8.48 12.48
CA TYR A 96 6.62 7.54 11.65
C TYR A 96 6.29 7.73 10.16
N TYR A 97 5.01 7.86 9.79
CA TYR A 97 4.62 8.07 8.40
C TYR A 97 5.05 9.44 7.88
N ALA A 98 4.91 10.51 8.66
CA ALA A 98 5.37 11.84 8.28
C ALA A 98 6.87 11.86 7.97
N LYS A 99 7.66 11.14 8.76
CA LYS A 99 9.12 11.05 8.56
C LYS A 99 9.53 10.13 7.42
N THR A 100 8.86 9.00 7.24
CA THR A 100 9.25 7.98 6.24
C THR A 100 8.65 8.20 4.86
N ARG A 101 7.51 8.90 4.77
CA ARG A 101 6.80 9.16 3.51
C ARG A 101 6.77 10.65 3.17
N SER A 102 7.87 11.35 3.43
CA SER A 102 8.05 12.71 2.89
C SER A 102 7.95 12.64 1.36
N LEU A 103 6.85 13.15 0.82
CA LEU A 103 6.63 13.21 -0.62
C LEU A 103 7.49 14.36 -1.17
N PRO A 104 8.49 14.09 -2.03
CA PRO A 104 9.31 15.15 -2.61
C PRO A 104 8.51 16.02 -3.58
N VAL A 105 7.45 15.46 -4.16
CA VAL A 105 6.52 16.15 -5.05
C VAL A 105 5.15 16.14 -4.37
N LEU A 106 4.58 17.33 -4.18
CA LEU A 106 3.22 17.51 -3.66
C LEU A 106 2.21 17.50 -4.82
N PRO A 107 0.96 17.06 -4.58
CA PRO A 107 -0.09 17.16 -5.60
C PRO A 107 -0.33 18.61 -6.01
N ALA A 108 -0.56 18.84 -7.31
CA ALA A 108 -0.76 20.18 -7.87
C ALA A 108 -1.94 20.95 -7.21
N GLY A 109 -2.99 20.25 -6.81
CA GLY A 109 -4.12 20.84 -6.10
C GLY A 109 -3.74 21.37 -4.72
N VAL A 110 -2.89 20.64 -4.00
CA VAL A 110 -2.42 21.05 -2.66
C VAL A 110 -1.48 22.24 -2.78
N THR A 111 -0.58 22.25 -3.77
CA THR A 111 0.32 23.39 -3.99
C THR A 111 -0.43 24.66 -4.39
N LYS A 112 -1.54 24.54 -5.13
CA LYS A 112 -2.43 25.67 -5.43
C LYS A 112 -3.12 26.21 -4.17
N GLN A 113 -3.54 25.34 -3.25
CA GLN A 113 -4.19 25.74 -1.99
C GLN A 113 -3.24 26.39 -0.98
N LEU A 114 -1.95 26.05 -1.04
CA LEU A 114 -0.92 26.59 -0.14
C LEU A 114 -0.33 27.93 -0.60
N LYS A 115 -0.61 28.35 -1.84
CA LYS A 115 -0.21 29.67 -2.32
C LYS A 115 -1.19 30.72 -1.75
N PRO A 116 -0.69 31.78 -1.10
CA PRO A 116 -1.53 32.86 -0.59
C PRO A 116 -2.25 33.62 -1.71
#